data_AF-A0A8J2J0Q0-F1
#
_entry.id   AF-A0A8J2J0Q0-F1
#
_cell.length_a   1.000
_cell.length_b   1.000
_cell.length_c   1.000
_cell.angle_alpha   90.00
_cell.angle_beta   90.00
_cell.angle_gamma   90.00
#
_symmetry.space_group_name_H-M   'P 1'
#
loop_
_entity.id
_entity.type
_entity.pdbx_description
1 polymer ?
#
loop_
_entity_poly.entity_id
_entity_poly.type
_entity_poly.pdbx_seq_one_letter_code
_entity_poly.pdbx_strand_id
1 'polypeptide(L)'
;MDWQRLEGIENVQKFLHFILESLARVSPDTLKNLTGSLFLLESENDAREWVTVDLQGHKKKGQDLAPNHLLDIHNVTYQHKTIQLLQRLYDNYSPDVNEEEVLTKEERQEEWDFLNAVMATPVFQKARE
;
A
#
# COMPACT_ATOMS: atom_id res chain seq x y z
N MET A 1 -40.87 -26.00 24.15
CA MET A 1 -39.72 -25.76 23.25
C MET A 1 -38.76 -24.86 23.99
N ASP A 2 -37.52 -25.31 24.15
CA ASP A 2 -36.49 -24.62 24.93
C ASP A 2 -35.69 -23.70 24.00
N TRP A 3 -36.13 -22.44 23.91
CA TRP A 3 -35.64 -21.45 22.96
C TRP A 3 -34.18 -21.01 23.24
N GLN A 4 -33.75 -21.03 24.50
CA GLN A 4 -32.38 -20.67 24.88
C GLN A 4 -31.35 -21.70 24.37
N ARG A 5 -31.74 -22.96 24.27
CA ARG A 5 -30.89 -24.03 23.71
C ARG A 5 -30.70 -23.88 22.20
N LEU A 6 -31.69 -23.33 21.49
CA LEU A 6 -31.62 -23.10 20.04
C LEU A 6 -30.74 -21.88 19.72
N GLU A 7 -30.86 -20.78 20.47
CA GLU A 7 -29.97 -19.61 20.34
C GLU A 7 -28.51 -19.96 20.63
N GLY A 8 -28.25 -20.80 21.63
CA GLY A 8 -26.90 -21.30 21.93
C GLY A 8 -26.29 -22.09 20.77
N ILE A 9 -27.08 -22.91 20.08
CA ILE A 9 -26.63 -23.70 18.93
C ILE A 9 -26.35 -22.79 17.72
N GLU A 10 -27.22 -21.82 17.46
CA GLU A 10 -27.06 -20.88 16.35
C GLU A 10 -25.83 -20.00 16.52
N ASN A 11 -25.55 -19.55 17.76
CA ASN A 11 -24.36 -18.77 18.08
C ASN A 11 -23.07 -19.59 17.93
N VAL A 12 -23.08 -20.86 18.30
CA VAL A 12 -21.94 -21.76 18.09
C VAL A 12 -21.72 -22.04 16.60
N GLN A 13 -22.78 -22.20 15.82
CA GLN A 13 -22.68 -22.35 14.35
C GLN A 13 -22.11 -21.10 13.68
N LYS A 14 -22.58 -19.90 14.06
CA LYS A 14 -22.04 -18.62 13.57
C LYS A 14 -20.56 -18.46 13.93
N PHE A 15 -20.18 -18.82 15.15
CA PHE A 15 -18.79 -18.76 15.61
C PHE A 15 -17.89 -19.76 14.87
N LEU A 16 -18.36 -20.98 14.64
CA LEU A 16 -17.62 -22.00 13.87
C LEU A 16 -17.49 -21.60 12.40
N HIS A 17 -18.53 -21.03 11.80
CA HIS A 17 -18.48 -20.52 10.44
C HIS A 17 -17.47 -19.37 10.31
N PHE A 18 -17.50 -18.41 11.24
CA PHE A 18 -16.51 -17.33 11.32
C PHE A 18 -15.08 -17.85 11.47
N ILE A 19 -14.85 -18.84 12.35
CA ILE A 19 -13.53 -19.47 12.50
C ILE A 19 -13.10 -20.16 11.20
N LEU A 20 -13.99 -20.94 10.57
CA LEU A 20 -13.69 -21.66 9.33
C LEU A 20 -13.38 -20.70 8.17
N GLU A 21 -14.09 -19.58 8.07
CA GLU A 21 -13.82 -18.52 7.10
C GLU A 21 -12.52 -17.77 7.42
N SER A 22 -12.25 -17.48 8.69
CA SER A 22 -11.01 -16.81 9.13
C SER A 22 -9.76 -17.69 8.94
N LEU A 23 -9.94 -19.02 8.97
CA LEU A 23 -8.92 -20.02 8.69
C LEU A 23 -8.87 -20.41 7.21
N ALA A 24 -9.78 -19.89 6.37
CA ALA A 24 -9.74 -20.12 4.95
C ALA A 24 -8.46 -19.50 4.40
N ARG A 25 -7.53 -20.38 4.04
CA ARG A 25 -6.28 -19.98 3.39
C ARG A 25 -6.65 -19.22 2.11
N VAL A 26 -6.33 -17.94 2.07
CA VAL A 26 -6.47 -17.15 0.83
C VAL A 26 -5.63 -17.83 -0.23
N SER A 27 -6.28 -18.26 -1.31
CA SER A 27 -5.56 -18.96 -2.37
C SER A 27 -4.64 -17.98 -3.12
N PRO A 28 -3.50 -18.44 -3.65
CA PRO A 28 -2.65 -17.61 -4.50
C PRO A 28 -3.42 -16.99 -5.68
N ASP A 29 -4.38 -17.73 -6.25
CA ASP A 29 -5.22 -17.24 -7.35
C ASP A 29 -6.16 -16.12 -6.90
N THR A 30 -6.69 -16.19 -5.67
CA THR A 30 -7.49 -15.12 -5.07
C THR A 30 -6.67 -13.83 -4.95
N LEU A 31 -5.44 -13.92 -4.43
CA LEU A 31 -4.54 -12.76 -4.34
C LEU A 31 -4.15 -12.21 -5.71
N LYS A 32 -3.85 -13.09 -6.67
CA LYS A 32 -3.52 -12.70 -8.04
C LYS A 32 -4.67 -11.95 -8.70
N ASN A 33 -5.89 -12.46 -8.56
CA ASN A 33 -7.09 -11.81 -9.12
C ASN A 33 -7.36 -10.47 -8.45
N LEU A 34 -7.26 -10.41 -7.11
CA LEU A 34 -7.43 -9.17 -6.36
C LEU A 34 -6.41 -8.12 -6.80
N THR A 35 -5.11 -8.43 -6.73
CA THR A 35 -4.03 -7.51 -7.12
C THR A 35 -4.14 -7.07 -8.58
N GLY A 36 -4.51 -7.97 -9.49
CA GLY A 36 -4.79 -7.61 -10.88
C GLY A 36 -5.95 -6.62 -11.04
N SER A 37 -7.04 -6.80 -10.28
CA SER A 37 -8.16 -5.86 -10.28
C SER A 37 -7.78 -4.48 -9.72
N LEU A 38 -7.00 -4.45 -8.64
CA LEU A 38 -6.48 -3.21 -8.04
C LEU A 38 -5.56 -2.46 -9.01
N PHE A 39 -4.68 -3.19 -9.70
CA PHE A 39 -3.77 -2.62 -10.70
C PHE A 39 -4.52 -1.97 -11.87
N LEU A 40 -5.64 -2.54 -12.30
CA LEU A 40 -6.46 -1.98 -13.38
C LEU A 40 -7.30 -0.78 -12.94
N LEU A 41 -7.56 -0.64 -11.64
CA LEU A 41 -8.29 0.51 -11.08
C LEU A 41 -7.42 1.75 -10.88
N GLU A 42 -6.10 1.57 -10.80
CA GLU A 42 -5.18 2.71 -10.67
C GLU A 42 -5.15 3.49 -11.99
N SER A 43 -5.65 4.72 -11.92
CA SER A 43 -5.83 5.59 -13.08
C SER A 43 -5.46 7.05 -12.80
N GLU A 44 -5.44 7.47 -11.53
CA GLU A 44 -5.26 8.87 -11.15
C GLU A 44 -3.84 9.18 -10.66
N ASN A 45 -3.16 8.20 -10.05
CA ASN A 45 -1.82 8.34 -9.49
C ASN A 45 -0.80 7.45 -10.20
N ASP A 46 -1.16 6.90 -11.35
CA ASP A 46 -0.27 6.10 -12.18
C ASP A 46 0.79 6.97 -12.86
N ALA A 47 2.04 6.79 -12.45
CA ALA A 47 3.20 7.52 -12.97
C ALA A 47 3.95 6.77 -14.09
N ARG A 48 3.50 5.58 -14.52
CA ARG A 48 4.26 4.71 -15.44
C ARG A 48 4.66 5.39 -16.76
N GLU A 49 3.81 6.24 -17.30
CA GLU A 49 4.09 6.97 -18.56
C GLU A 49 5.19 8.03 -18.42
N TRP A 50 5.49 8.44 -17.18
CA TRP A 50 6.35 9.57 -16.85
C TRP A 50 7.66 9.14 -16.16
N VAL A 51 7.87 7.83 -15.99
CA VAL A 51 9.06 7.24 -15.38
C VAL A 51 9.75 6.34 -16.40
N THR A 52 11.00 6.66 -16.70
CA THR A 52 11.86 5.84 -17.58
C THR A 52 12.91 5.13 -16.74
N VAL A 53 13.16 3.86 -17.05
CA VAL A 53 14.18 3.04 -16.38
C VAL A 53 15.38 2.84 -17.31
N ASP A 54 16.56 3.32 -16.91
CA ASP A 54 17.84 3.03 -17.56
C ASP A 54 18.51 1.83 -16.86
N LEU A 55 18.30 0.63 -17.40
CA LEU A 55 18.85 -0.62 -16.85
C LEU A 55 20.38 -0.73 -17.00
N GLN A 56 20.97 0.04 -17.92
CA GLN A 56 22.41 0.08 -18.17
C GLN A 56 23.01 -1.32 -18.38
N GLY A 57 24.26 -1.54 -17.98
CA GLY A 57 24.95 -2.82 -18.12
C GLY A 57 24.87 -3.70 -16.87
N HIS A 58 24.84 -5.02 -17.08
CA HIS A 58 24.91 -5.98 -15.98
C HIS A 58 26.23 -5.88 -15.21
N LYS A 59 26.14 -6.03 -13.88
CA LYS A 59 27.30 -5.98 -12.97
C LYS A 59 28.42 -6.91 -13.44
N LYS A 60 29.60 -6.33 -13.70
CA LYS A 60 30.84 -7.06 -14.02
C LYS A 60 31.95 -6.61 -13.07
N LYS A 61 32.76 -7.57 -12.60
CA LYS A 61 33.82 -7.29 -11.63
C LYS A 61 34.81 -6.27 -12.18
N GLY A 62 35.02 -5.17 -11.45
CA GLY A 62 36.05 -4.17 -11.76
C GLY A 62 35.70 -3.19 -12.89
N GLN A 63 34.45 -3.14 -13.34
CA GLN A 63 33.99 -2.16 -14.33
C GLN A 63 32.70 -1.51 -13.84
N ASP A 64 32.62 -0.19 -13.94
CA ASP A 64 31.34 0.50 -13.83
C ASP A 64 30.64 0.44 -15.19
N LEU A 65 29.52 -0.27 -15.22
CA LEU A 65 28.66 -0.42 -16.40
C LEU A 65 27.30 0.23 -16.18
N ALA A 66 27.14 1.01 -15.10
CA ALA A 66 25.94 1.75 -14.78
C ALA A 66 26.26 3.20 -14.33
N PRO A 67 26.88 4.02 -15.21
CA PRO A 67 27.32 5.38 -14.87
C PRO A 67 26.19 6.43 -14.76
N ASN A 68 25.01 6.14 -15.31
CA ASN A 68 23.84 7.01 -15.30
C ASN A 68 22.89 6.67 -14.14
N HIS A 69 21.91 7.54 -13.92
CA HIS A 69 20.84 7.32 -12.96
C HIS A 69 19.90 6.21 -13.47
N LEU A 70 19.44 5.33 -12.56
CA LEU A 70 18.51 4.25 -12.90
C LEU A 70 17.15 4.77 -13.38
N LEU A 71 16.70 5.90 -12.84
CA LEU A 71 15.37 6.46 -13.09
C LEU A 71 15.50 7.86 -13.65
N ASP A 72 14.77 8.13 -14.73
CA ASP A 72 14.45 9.48 -15.20
C ASP A 72 12.96 9.72 -14.95
N ILE A 73 12.65 10.75 -14.17
CA ILE A 73 11.31 11.00 -13.65
C ILE A 73 10.86 12.39 -14.09
N HIS A 74 9.78 12.46 -14.87
CA HIS A 74 9.24 13.73 -15.32
C HIS A 74 8.55 14.48 -14.16
N ASN A 75 8.72 15.80 -14.06
CA ASN A 75 8.21 16.61 -12.93
C ASN A 75 6.69 16.52 -12.68
N VAL A 76 5.92 16.11 -13.68
CA VAL A 76 4.47 15.91 -13.56
C VAL A 76 4.11 14.81 -12.57
N THR A 77 4.99 13.83 -12.34
CA THR A 77 4.74 12.74 -11.38
C THR A 77 4.58 13.25 -9.95
N TYR A 78 5.37 14.25 -9.57
CA TYR A 78 5.31 14.88 -8.25
C TYR A 78 4.07 15.75 -8.03
N GLN A 79 3.23 15.91 -9.06
CA GLN A 79 1.95 16.62 -8.96
C GLN A 79 0.79 15.69 -8.59
N HIS A 80 0.96 14.36 -8.70
CA HIS A 80 -0.05 13.41 -8.22
C HIS A 80 -0.20 13.55 -6.69
N LYS A 81 -1.44 13.61 -6.22
CA LYS A 81 -1.76 13.98 -4.84
C LYS A 81 -1.13 13.02 -3.82
N THR A 82 -1.26 11.70 -4.04
CA THR A 82 -0.72 10.71 -3.10
C THR A 82 0.81 10.68 -3.12
N ILE A 83 1.44 10.87 -4.29
CA ILE A 83 2.90 10.97 -4.44
C ILE A 83 3.42 12.21 -3.69
N GLN A 84 2.80 13.37 -3.89
CA GLN A 84 3.20 14.61 -3.22
C GLN A 84 3.09 14.49 -1.69
N LEU A 85 1.99 13.95 -1.19
CA LEU A 85 1.80 13.78 0.26
C LEU A 85 2.77 12.75 0.84
N LEU A 86 3.04 11.66 0.11
CA LEU A 86 4.04 10.67 0.52
C LEU A 86 5.45 11.26 0.55
N GLN A 87 5.80 12.14 -0.40
CA GLN A 87 7.10 12.81 -0.42
C GLN A 87 7.34 13.65 0.85
N ARG A 88 6.32 14.33 1.36
CA ARG A 88 6.44 15.10 2.62
C ARG A 88 6.82 14.20 3.81
N LEU A 89 6.23 13.00 3.87
CA LEU A 89 6.58 12.03 4.91
C LEU A 89 8.04 11.56 4.78
N TYR A 90 8.54 11.39 3.56
CA TYR A 90 9.95 11.06 3.33
C TYR A 90 10.90 12.22 3.68
N ASP A 91 10.51 13.46 3.36
CA ASP A 91 11.33 14.64 3.64
C ASP A 91 11.50 14.89 5.15
N ASN A 92 10.53 14.47 5.97
CA ASN A 92 10.60 14.56 7.44
C ASN A 92 11.36 13.40 8.10
N TYR A 93 11.62 12.30 7.37
CA TYR A 93 12.22 11.11 7.98
C TYR A 93 13.67 11.35 8.42
N SER A 94 13.94 11.20 9.73
CA SER A 94 15.29 11.23 10.29
C SER A 94 15.84 9.80 10.46
N PRO A 95 16.97 9.44 9.83
CA PRO A 95 17.58 8.11 10.00
C PRO A 95 18.41 7.97 11.28
N ASP A 96 18.56 9.03 12.09
CA ASP A 96 19.34 8.94 13.33
C ASP A 96 18.58 8.17 14.40
N VAL A 97 19.03 6.95 14.67
CA VAL A 97 18.42 6.04 15.66
C VAL A 97 18.79 6.36 17.11
N ASN A 98 19.67 7.33 17.36
CA ASN A 98 20.08 7.72 18.70
C ASN A 98 19.21 8.83 19.30
N GLU A 99 18.39 9.49 18.48
CA GLU A 99 17.42 10.48 18.92
C GLU A 99 16.07 9.80 19.16
N GLU A 100 15.40 10.16 20.26
CA GLU A 100 14.03 9.71 20.51
C GLU A 100 13.09 10.42 19.52
N GLU A 101 12.25 9.65 18.83
CA GLU A 101 11.27 10.19 17.89
C GLU A 101 10.23 11.03 18.63
N VAL A 102 10.09 12.30 18.24
CA VAL A 102 9.09 13.21 18.82
C VAL A 102 8.12 13.64 17.74
N LEU A 103 6.93 13.03 17.74
CA LEU A 103 5.86 13.39 16.82
C LEU A 103 5.32 14.80 17.08
N THR A 104 5.58 15.70 16.14
CA THR A 104 5.04 17.05 16.11
C THR A 104 3.54 17.05 15.78
N LYS A 105 2.90 18.24 15.79
CA LYS A 105 1.49 18.32 15.36
C LYS A 105 1.40 18.31 13.84
N GLU A 106 2.39 18.89 13.20
CA GLU A 106 2.55 19.02 11.77
C GLU A 106 2.73 17.64 11.12
N GLU A 107 3.65 16.81 11.62
CA GLU A 107 3.85 15.44 11.12
C GLU A 107 2.58 14.59 11.23
N ARG A 108 1.86 14.66 12.36
CA ARG A 108 0.57 13.96 12.52
C ARG A 108 -0.47 14.43 11.51
N GLN A 109 -0.48 15.71 11.17
CA GLN A 109 -1.40 16.23 10.16
C GLN A 109 -1.01 15.73 8.78
N GLU A 110 0.28 15.67 8.45
CA GLU A 110 0.77 15.16 7.17
C GLU A 110 0.48 13.66 7.00
N GLU A 111 0.67 12.86 8.05
CA GLU A 111 0.27 11.45 8.09
C GLU A 111 -1.23 11.30 7.84
N TRP A 112 -2.05 12.10 8.53
CA TRP A 112 -3.50 12.08 8.39
C TRP A 112 -3.94 12.47 6.97
N ASP A 113 -3.32 13.51 6.39
CA ASP A 113 -3.60 13.97 5.03
C ASP A 113 -3.25 12.91 4.00
N PHE A 114 -2.10 12.25 4.16
CA PHE A 114 -1.70 11.12 3.31
C PHE A 114 -2.69 9.96 3.41
N LEU A 115 -3.02 9.53 4.62
CA LEU A 115 -3.98 8.44 4.85
C LEU A 115 -5.34 8.75 4.22
N ASN A 116 -5.87 9.95 4.43
CA ASN A 116 -7.14 10.36 3.82
C ASN A 116 -7.08 10.36 2.29
N ALA A 117 -5.97 10.83 1.71
CA ALA A 117 -5.80 10.82 0.27
C ALA A 117 -5.76 9.39 -0.29
N VAL A 118 -5.05 8.47 0.36
CA VAL A 118 -5.00 7.05 -0.02
C VAL A 118 -6.37 6.40 0.13
N MET A 119 -7.05 6.61 1.27
CA MET A 119 -8.38 6.04 1.53
C MET A 119 -9.45 6.53 0.55
N ALA A 120 -9.28 7.72 -0.02
CA ALA A 120 -10.17 8.26 -1.04
C ALA A 120 -9.96 7.63 -2.42
N THR A 121 -8.85 6.93 -2.68
CA THR A 121 -8.57 6.33 -3.99
C THR A 121 -9.54 5.17 -4.31
N PRO A 122 -9.91 4.97 -5.58
CA PRO A 122 -10.70 3.81 -6.00
C PRO A 122 -10.02 2.47 -5.64
N VAL A 123 -8.69 2.43 -5.70
CA VAL A 123 -7.88 1.26 -5.35
C VAL A 123 -8.09 0.89 -3.88
N PHE A 124 -7.97 1.84 -2.96
CA PHE A 124 -8.16 1.56 -1.54
C PHE A 124 -9.61 1.22 -1.21
N GLN A 125 -10.57 1.93 -1.81
CA GLN A 125 -11.99 1.62 -1.63
C GLN A 125 -12.29 0.18 -2.03
N LYS A 126 -11.74 -0.29 -3.15
CA LYS A 126 -11.88 -1.69 -3.59
C LYS A 126 -11.18 -2.68 -2.67
N ALA A 127 -9.99 -2.35 -2.17
CA ALA A 127 -9.22 -3.23 -1.29
C ALA A 127 -9.86 -3.43 0.10
N ARG A 128 -10.73 -2.50 0.52
CA ARG A 128 -11.46 -2.56 1.80
C ARG A 128 -12.72 -3.44 1.74
N GLU A 129 -13.28 -3.68 0.55
CA GLU A 129 -14.47 -4.51 0.33
C GLU A 129 -14.23 -5.99 0.66
#